data_AF-A0A165KVB5-F1
#
_entry.id   AF-A0A165KVB5-F1
#
_cell.length_a   1.000
_cell.length_b   1.000
_cell.length_c   1.000
_cell.angle_alpha   90.00
_cell.angle_beta   90.00
_cell.angle_gamma   90.00
#
_symmetry.space_group_name_H-M   'P 1'
#
loop_
_entity.id
_entity.type
_entity.pdbx_description
1 polymer ?
#
loop_
_entity_poly.entity_id
_entity_poly.type
_entity_poly.pdbx_seq_one_letter_code
_entity_poly.pdbx_strand_id
1 'polypeptide(L)'
;GSYGGGGRSKTKIAQDDFDASSYTDLTPEHKVAVQVVQKSEWAWICHAELGVIFAVDCEKTITVSAESAPDAKPLCSKCALVLKNRRFRSSANKPLPDAANRKFTPKEYRNTTQASAALTILGLEGLLASETEGETRENNVLLRFMRGAVHGEYKDEKVFFGLMDAMVTLKDKERRGVGMQNMRWVPEYDDVM
;
A
#
# COMPACT_ATOMS: atom_id res chain seq x y z
N GLY A 1 2.22 4.91 1.14
CA GLY A 1 2.73 6.13 0.47
C GLY A 1 3.94 6.63 1.22
N SER A 2 4.76 7.51 0.62
CA SER A 2 5.88 8.15 1.35
C SER A 2 5.37 9.25 2.29
N TYR A 3 6.01 9.40 3.45
CA TYR A 3 5.73 10.47 4.42
C TYR A 3 6.29 11.84 4.02
N GLY A 4 7.07 11.92 2.94
CA GLY A 4 7.68 13.16 2.48
C GLY A 4 8.52 12.97 1.23
N GLY A 5 9.26 14.01 0.85
CA GLY A 5 10.15 13.95 -0.30
C GLY A 5 10.96 15.23 -0.51
N GLY A 6 11.71 15.25 -1.62
CA GLY A 6 12.53 16.40 -2.02
C GLY A 6 14.03 16.17 -1.93
N GLY A 7 14.47 15.11 -1.22
CA GLY A 7 15.88 14.71 -1.15
C GLY A 7 16.42 14.07 -2.42
N ARG A 8 17.72 13.82 -2.48
CA ARG A 8 18.37 13.06 -3.57
C ARG A 8 17.81 11.63 -3.63
N SER A 9 17.98 10.97 -4.79
CA SER A 9 17.60 9.55 -4.90
C SER A 9 18.56 8.69 -4.07
N LYS A 10 18.08 7.57 -3.55
CA LYS A 10 18.93 6.62 -2.79
C LYS A 10 20.15 6.17 -3.57
N THR A 11 19.98 5.91 -4.87
CA THR A 11 21.10 5.56 -5.77
C THR A 11 22.12 6.69 -5.86
N LYS A 12 21.68 7.95 -5.91
CA LYS A 12 22.60 9.09 -5.98
C LYS A 12 23.38 9.27 -4.67
N ILE A 13 22.72 9.10 -3.54
CA ILE A 13 23.37 9.13 -2.21
C ILE A 13 24.35 7.94 -2.07
N ALA A 14 23.96 6.75 -2.53
CA ALA A 14 24.85 5.58 -2.52
C ALA A 14 26.12 5.79 -3.36
N GLN A 15 25.99 6.45 -4.51
CA GLN A 15 27.12 6.79 -5.38
C GLN A 15 28.00 7.88 -4.79
N ASP A 16 27.39 8.96 -4.28
CA ASP A 16 28.12 10.15 -3.84
C ASP A 16 28.78 9.94 -2.45
N ASP A 17 28.12 9.21 -1.54
CA ASP A 17 28.50 9.17 -0.13
C ASP A 17 29.13 7.81 0.29
N PHE A 18 29.00 6.75 -0.53
CA PHE A 18 29.46 5.39 -0.22
C PHE A 18 30.23 4.69 -1.36
N ASP A 19 30.55 5.41 -2.44
CA ASP A 19 31.24 4.89 -3.64
C ASP A 19 30.62 3.61 -4.25
N ALA A 20 29.30 3.42 -4.08
CA ALA A 20 28.58 2.25 -4.58
C ALA A 20 27.91 2.53 -5.93
N SER A 21 27.95 1.56 -6.85
CA SER A 21 27.27 1.66 -8.15
C SER A 21 25.75 1.81 -8.02
N SER A 22 25.15 1.15 -7.05
CA SER A 22 23.71 1.18 -6.80
C SER A 22 23.36 1.00 -5.32
N TYR A 23 22.13 1.39 -4.94
CA TYR A 23 21.61 1.20 -3.59
C TYR A 23 21.50 -0.29 -3.20
N THR A 24 21.33 -1.19 -4.18
CA THR A 24 21.20 -2.63 -3.89
C THR A 24 22.49 -3.25 -3.42
N ASP A 25 23.63 -2.71 -3.83
CA ASP A 25 24.98 -3.24 -3.57
C ASP A 25 25.48 -2.91 -2.15
N LEU A 26 24.76 -2.04 -1.44
CA LEU A 26 25.12 -1.61 -0.09
C LEU A 26 24.84 -2.68 0.97
N THR A 27 25.68 -2.69 2.01
CA THR A 27 25.42 -3.44 3.25
C THR A 27 24.16 -2.92 3.94
N PRO A 28 23.51 -3.71 4.81
CA PRO A 28 22.35 -3.28 5.57
C PRO A 28 22.59 -1.96 6.33
N GLU A 29 23.76 -1.78 6.93
CA GLU A 29 24.14 -0.58 7.70
C GLU A 29 24.20 0.65 6.80
N HIS A 30 24.86 0.55 5.64
CA HIS A 30 24.91 1.65 4.67
C HIS A 30 23.54 1.95 4.06
N LYS A 31 22.67 0.95 3.86
CA LYS A 31 21.29 1.16 3.41
C LYS A 31 20.49 2.00 4.40
N VAL A 32 20.68 1.79 5.69
CA VAL A 32 20.08 2.62 6.75
C VAL A 32 20.65 4.03 6.71
N ALA A 33 21.97 4.18 6.60
CA ALA A 33 22.61 5.49 6.52
C ALA A 33 22.11 6.32 5.32
N VAL A 34 22.03 5.71 4.13
CA VAL A 34 21.44 6.34 2.93
C VAL A 34 19.99 6.77 3.17
N GLN A 35 19.18 5.96 3.85
CA GLN A 35 17.80 6.35 4.18
C GLN A 35 17.75 7.53 5.15
N VAL A 36 18.65 7.60 6.13
CA VAL A 36 18.76 8.73 7.06
C VAL A 36 19.12 10.01 6.31
N VAL A 37 20.15 9.98 5.46
CA VAL A 37 20.55 11.12 4.62
C VAL A 37 19.42 11.54 3.69
N GLN A 38 18.75 10.59 3.05
CA GLN A 38 17.64 10.92 2.16
C GLN A 38 16.52 11.68 2.90
N LYS A 39 16.18 11.23 4.12
CA LYS A 39 15.13 11.85 4.94
C LYS A 39 15.54 13.21 5.47
N SER A 40 16.81 13.40 5.84
CA SER A 40 17.30 14.71 6.29
C SER A 40 17.31 15.75 5.16
N GLU A 41 17.42 15.31 3.91
CA GLU A 41 17.32 16.17 2.72
C GLU A 41 15.89 16.43 2.22
N TRP A 42 14.85 16.00 2.95
CA TRP A 42 13.47 16.28 2.55
C TRP A 42 13.19 17.79 2.52
N ALA A 43 12.40 18.19 1.52
CA ALA A 43 11.89 19.55 1.39
C ALA A 43 10.43 19.67 1.84
N TRP A 44 9.68 18.55 1.82
CA TRP A 44 8.29 18.53 2.30
C TRP A 44 7.93 17.23 3.02
N ILE A 45 6.89 17.34 3.86
CA ILE A 45 6.28 16.25 4.61
C ILE A 45 4.81 16.15 4.17
N CYS A 46 4.34 14.92 4.02
CA CYS A 46 2.97 14.58 3.64
C CYS A 46 2.20 14.06 4.86
N HIS A 47 1.14 14.74 5.25
CA HIS A 47 0.17 14.26 6.23
C HIS A 47 -1.03 13.67 5.49
N ALA A 48 -0.92 12.40 5.12
CA ALA A 48 -1.92 11.73 4.27
C ALA A 48 -3.32 11.74 4.89
N GLU A 49 -3.42 11.59 6.21
CA GLU A 49 -4.68 11.58 6.97
C GLU A 49 -5.45 12.89 6.87
N LEU A 50 -4.71 14.01 6.80
CA LEU A 50 -5.26 15.35 6.72
C LEU A 50 -5.37 15.85 5.27
N GLY A 51 -4.81 15.11 4.31
CA GLY A 51 -4.73 15.55 2.92
C GLY A 51 -3.90 16.81 2.71
N VAL A 52 -2.91 17.08 3.59
CA VAL A 52 -2.09 18.30 3.53
C VAL A 52 -0.59 18.00 3.40
N ILE A 53 0.14 18.97 2.86
CA ILE A 53 1.59 18.93 2.67
C ILE A 53 2.19 20.21 3.26
N PHE A 54 3.27 20.05 4.04
CA PHE A 54 4.02 21.16 4.60
C PHE A 54 5.48 21.12 4.14
N ALA A 55 6.13 22.27 4.11
CA ALA A 55 7.59 22.33 4.06
C ALA A 55 8.17 21.71 5.34
N VAL A 56 9.33 21.05 5.25
CA VAL A 56 10.02 20.52 6.45
C VAL A 56 10.35 21.64 7.43
N ASP A 57 10.69 22.82 6.91
CA ASP A 57 11.01 24.05 7.66
C ASP A 57 9.81 25.01 7.76
N CYS A 58 8.58 24.49 7.76
CA CYS A 58 7.36 25.30 7.91
C CYS A 58 7.45 26.24 9.13
N GLU A 59 7.13 27.53 8.93
CA GLU A 59 7.14 28.54 9.99
C GLU A 59 6.04 28.33 11.04
N LYS A 60 5.03 27.49 10.75
CA LYS A 60 3.85 27.14 11.57
C LYS A 60 2.90 28.28 11.87
N THR A 61 3.42 29.46 12.16
CA THR A 61 2.68 30.67 12.45
C THR A 61 3.05 31.72 11.43
N ILE A 62 2.04 32.44 10.94
CA ILE A 62 2.22 33.55 10.01
C ILE A 62 1.47 34.76 10.54
N THR A 63 2.08 35.93 10.39
CA THR A 63 1.40 37.19 10.69
C THR A 63 0.64 37.63 9.45
N VAL A 64 -0.69 37.64 9.55
CA VAL A 64 -1.57 38.12 8.47
C VAL A 64 -1.93 39.56 8.79
N SER A 65 -1.57 40.50 7.92
CA SER A 65 -2.06 41.87 8.06
C SER A 65 -3.55 41.92 7.75
N ALA A 66 -4.32 42.71 8.51
CA ALA A 66 -5.77 42.87 8.34
C ALA A 66 -6.17 43.42 6.95
N GLU A 67 -5.22 44.00 6.22
CA GLU A 67 -5.38 44.53 4.86
C GLU A 67 -5.25 43.45 3.77
N SER A 68 -4.83 42.23 4.13
CA SER A 68 -4.73 41.11 3.20
C SER A 68 -6.14 40.65 2.80
N ALA A 69 -6.39 40.49 1.51
CA ALA A 69 -7.71 40.12 0.99
C ALA A 69 -8.32 38.93 1.77
N PRO A 70 -9.60 39.02 2.21
CA PRO A 70 -10.22 38.03 3.10
C PRO A 70 -10.27 36.60 2.55
N ASP A 71 -10.16 36.44 1.21
CA ASP A 71 -10.19 35.14 0.55
C ASP A 71 -8.80 34.51 0.29
N ALA A 72 -7.70 35.23 0.55
CA ALA A 72 -6.37 34.69 0.37
C ALA A 72 -6.05 33.75 1.54
N LYS A 73 -6.04 32.42 1.30
CA LYS A 73 -5.50 31.43 2.25
C LYS A 73 -4.01 31.69 2.41
N PRO A 74 -3.57 32.36 3.48
CA PRO A 74 -2.19 32.79 3.58
C PRO A 74 -1.33 31.57 3.90
N LEU A 75 -0.21 31.44 3.19
CA LEU A 75 0.78 30.39 3.38
C LEU A 75 2.06 31.02 3.91
N CYS A 76 2.78 30.31 4.77
CA CYS A 76 4.14 30.72 5.11
C CYS A 76 5.05 30.65 3.88
N SER A 77 6.13 31.44 3.91
CA SER A 77 7.04 31.58 2.79
C SER A 77 7.60 30.22 2.35
N LYS A 78 7.94 29.37 3.31
CA LYS A 78 8.50 28.03 3.11
C LYS A 78 7.52 27.06 2.43
N CYS A 79 6.29 26.98 2.92
CA CYS A 79 5.25 26.16 2.30
C CYS A 79 4.89 26.66 0.90
N ALA A 80 4.90 27.97 0.67
CA ALA A 80 4.69 28.53 -0.67
C ALA A 80 5.80 28.13 -1.64
N LEU A 81 7.05 28.01 -1.18
CA LEU A 81 8.18 27.55 -2.00
C LEU A 81 8.10 26.07 -2.38
N VAL A 82 7.42 25.22 -1.60
CA VAL A 82 7.20 23.81 -1.97
C VAL A 82 6.47 23.69 -3.30
N LEU A 83 5.46 24.55 -3.55
CA LEU A 83 4.73 24.58 -4.81
C LEU A 83 5.61 24.94 -6.01
N LYS A 84 6.69 25.69 -5.78
CA LYS A 84 7.68 26.08 -6.80
C LYS A 84 8.81 25.05 -6.94
N ASN A 85 8.92 24.09 -6.03
CA ASN A 85 9.97 23.07 -6.06
C ASN A 85 9.76 22.11 -7.25
N ARG A 86 10.78 21.99 -8.11
CA ARG A 86 10.73 21.13 -9.30
C ARG A 86 10.49 19.65 -8.97
N ARG A 87 11.12 19.12 -7.91
CA ARG A 87 10.95 17.72 -7.48
C ARG A 87 9.53 17.49 -6.97
N PHE A 88 8.98 18.47 -6.25
CA PHE A 88 7.58 18.42 -5.81
C PHE A 88 6.62 18.38 -6.99
N ARG A 89 6.73 19.33 -7.92
CA ARG A 89 5.89 19.39 -9.13
C ARG A 89 6.00 18.11 -9.97
N SER A 90 7.21 17.59 -10.15
CA SER A 90 7.42 16.32 -10.85
C SER A 90 6.70 15.15 -10.15
N SER A 91 6.75 15.11 -8.81
CA SER A 91 6.12 14.04 -8.03
C SER A 91 4.60 14.16 -8.00
N ALA A 92 4.08 15.37 -7.82
CA ALA A 92 2.64 15.67 -7.76
C ALA A 92 1.92 15.40 -9.09
N ASN A 93 2.63 15.56 -10.21
CA ASN A 93 2.07 15.32 -11.55
C ASN A 93 2.24 13.88 -12.04
N LYS A 94 2.80 12.97 -11.23
CA LYS A 94 2.87 11.56 -11.63
C LYS A 94 1.47 10.95 -11.63
N PRO A 95 1.05 10.29 -12.72
CA PRO A 95 -0.22 9.60 -12.74
C PRO A 95 -0.24 8.47 -11.69
N LEU A 96 -1.43 8.19 -11.17
CA LEU A 96 -1.61 7.01 -10.31
C LEU A 96 -1.24 5.76 -11.12
N PRO A 97 -0.45 4.83 -10.54
CA PRO A 97 -0.06 3.62 -11.25
C PRO A 97 -1.26 2.69 -11.44
N ASP A 98 -1.29 2.02 -12.59
CA ASP A 98 -2.26 0.96 -12.87
C ASP A 98 -2.25 -0.10 -11.77
N ALA A 99 -3.40 -0.73 -11.54
CA ALA A 99 -3.53 -1.77 -10.52
C ALA A 99 -2.48 -2.89 -10.67
N ALA A 100 -2.18 -3.30 -11.91
CA ALA A 100 -1.17 -4.31 -12.23
C ALA A 100 0.25 -3.90 -11.80
N ASN A 101 0.54 -2.60 -11.74
CA ASN A 101 1.86 -2.05 -11.41
C ASN A 101 2.03 -1.78 -9.91
N ARG A 102 0.94 -1.82 -9.11
CA ARG A 102 1.02 -1.62 -7.65
C ARG A 102 1.93 -2.63 -6.95
N LYS A 103 2.08 -3.85 -7.51
CA LYS A 103 2.98 -4.90 -7.01
C LYS A 103 4.45 -4.48 -6.94
N PHE A 104 4.86 -3.50 -7.75
CA PHE A 104 6.24 -2.99 -7.79
C PHE A 104 6.51 -1.91 -6.73
N THR A 105 5.50 -1.52 -5.93
CA THR A 105 5.69 -0.59 -4.83
C THR A 105 6.65 -1.20 -3.80
N PRO A 106 7.78 -0.55 -3.47
CA PRO A 106 8.71 -1.04 -2.46
C PRO A 106 8.01 -1.30 -1.11
N LYS A 107 8.41 -2.36 -0.40
CA LYS A 107 7.78 -2.75 0.88
C LYS A 107 7.74 -1.61 1.90
N GLU A 108 8.81 -0.82 1.98
CA GLU A 108 8.93 0.36 2.85
C GLU A 108 7.88 1.45 2.63
N TYR A 109 7.24 1.49 1.45
CA TYR A 109 6.18 2.47 1.13
C TYR A 109 4.77 1.87 1.18
N ARG A 110 4.65 0.58 1.49
CA ARG A 110 3.38 -0.09 1.72
C ARG A 110 2.95 0.16 3.16
N ASN A 111 1.68 0.50 3.36
CA ASN A 111 1.12 0.62 4.70
C ASN A 111 0.68 -0.77 5.18
N THR A 112 1.65 -1.57 5.63
CA THR A 112 1.40 -2.94 6.10
C THR A 112 0.53 -2.94 7.35
N THR A 113 0.66 -1.95 8.23
CA THR A 113 -0.17 -1.81 9.42
C THR A 113 -1.64 -1.60 9.09
N GLN A 114 -1.97 -0.67 8.17
CA GLN A 114 -3.35 -0.47 7.72
C GLN A 114 -3.90 -1.69 6.98
N ALA A 115 -3.07 -2.35 6.17
CA ALA A 115 -3.47 -3.59 5.50
C ALA A 115 -3.79 -4.68 6.52
N SER A 116 -2.93 -4.89 7.52
CA SER A 116 -3.14 -5.87 8.59
C SER A 116 -4.39 -5.55 9.40
N ALA A 117 -4.58 -4.28 9.81
CA ALA A 117 -5.76 -3.87 10.56
C ALA A 117 -7.05 -4.08 9.76
N ALA A 118 -7.04 -3.77 8.46
CA ALA A 118 -8.18 -4.02 7.59
C ALA A 118 -8.49 -5.53 7.49
N LEU A 119 -7.46 -6.38 7.40
CA LEU A 119 -7.63 -7.83 7.40
C LEU A 119 -8.21 -8.34 8.72
N THR A 120 -7.73 -7.85 9.86
CA THR A 120 -8.30 -8.17 11.18
C THR A 120 -9.76 -7.76 11.28
N ILE A 121 -10.12 -6.53 10.87
CA ILE A 121 -11.52 -6.05 10.90
C ILE A 121 -12.43 -6.92 10.02
N LEU A 122 -11.92 -7.40 8.89
CA LEU A 122 -12.66 -8.28 7.99
C LEU A 122 -12.64 -9.76 8.43
N GLY A 123 -11.95 -10.11 9.53
CA GLY A 123 -11.78 -11.49 9.99
C GLY A 123 -10.91 -12.35 9.05
N LEU A 124 -10.05 -11.72 8.23
CA LEU A 124 -9.23 -12.36 7.20
C LEU A 124 -7.74 -12.49 7.59
N GLU A 125 -7.37 -12.16 8.82
CA GLU A 125 -5.98 -12.15 9.28
C GLU A 125 -5.29 -13.52 9.13
N GLY A 126 -5.98 -14.62 9.44
CA GLY A 126 -5.44 -15.98 9.27
C GLY A 126 -5.33 -16.46 7.82
N LEU A 127 -6.02 -15.81 6.87
CA LEU A 127 -6.01 -16.20 5.45
C LEU A 127 -4.76 -15.69 4.74
N LEU A 128 -4.23 -14.54 5.16
CA LEU A 128 -3.10 -13.86 4.52
C LEU A 128 -1.88 -13.71 5.45
N ALA A 129 -1.89 -14.35 6.63
CA ALA A 129 -0.73 -14.49 7.50
C ALA A 129 0.39 -15.26 6.77
N SER A 130 1.23 -14.54 6.02
CA SER A 130 2.35 -15.15 5.30
C SER A 130 3.59 -14.26 5.17
N GLU A 131 3.67 -13.13 5.88
CA GLU A 131 4.85 -12.25 5.77
C GLU A 131 5.32 -11.62 7.08
N THR A 132 4.94 -12.17 8.24
CA THR A 132 5.58 -11.83 9.51
C THR A 132 6.88 -12.63 9.62
N GLU A 133 8.02 -11.94 9.69
CA GLU A 133 9.35 -12.55 9.85
C GLU A 133 9.36 -13.44 11.10
N GLY A 134 9.35 -14.76 10.91
CA GLY A 134 9.36 -15.76 11.99
C GLY A 134 8.20 -16.75 11.94
N GLU A 135 7.12 -16.46 11.23
CA GLU A 135 6.01 -17.42 11.05
C GLU A 135 6.27 -18.29 9.81
N THR A 136 6.41 -19.60 10.04
CA THR A 136 6.57 -20.60 8.98
C THR A 136 5.42 -20.48 7.98
N ARG A 137 5.73 -20.66 6.68
CA ARG A 137 4.74 -20.76 5.58
C ARG A 137 3.56 -21.73 5.87
N GLU A 138 3.72 -22.57 6.88
CA GLU A 138 2.73 -23.51 7.40
C GLU A 138 1.54 -22.84 8.09
N ASN A 139 1.62 -21.58 8.55
CA ASN A 139 0.49 -20.90 9.21
C ASN A 139 -0.49 -20.22 8.26
N ASN A 140 -0.20 -20.16 6.96
CA ASN A 140 -1.12 -19.58 5.98
C ASN A 140 -2.25 -20.57 5.64
N VAL A 141 -3.48 -20.25 6.06
CA VAL A 141 -4.65 -21.12 5.88
C VAL A 141 -4.91 -21.43 4.40
N LEU A 142 -4.72 -20.46 3.49
CA LEU A 142 -4.91 -20.69 2.05
C LEU A 142 -3.87 -21.64 1.47
N LEU A 143 -2.60 -21.55 1.89
CA LEU A 143 -1.56 -22.49 1.46
C LEU A 143 -1.83 -23.90 1.97
N ARG A 144 -2.28 -24.05 3.23
CA ARG A 144 -2.69 -25.35 3.78
C ARG A 144 -3.87 -25.95 3.01
N PHE A 145 -4.89 -25.13 2.78
CA PHE A 145 -6.07 -25.53 2.01
C PHE A 145 -5.69 -25.95 0.58
N MET A 146 -4.89 -25.15 -0.14
CA MET A 146 -4.44 -25.51 -1.49
C MET A 146 -3.61 -26.79 -1.50
N ARG A 147 -2.72 -26.98 -0.51
CA ARG A 147 -1.94 -28.22 -0.37
C ARG A 147 -2.86 -29.43 -0.18
N GLY A 148 -3.78 -29.38 0.78
CA GLY A 148 -4.73 -30.47 1.02
C GLY A 148 -5.62 -30.76 -0.19
N ALA A 149 -6.08 -29.71 -0.89
CA ALA A 149 -6.87 -29.85 -2.11
C ALA A 149 -6.09 -30.55 -3.24
N VAL A 150 -4.82 -30.18 -3.47
CA VAL A 150 -3.95 -30.83 -4.47
C VAL A 150 -3.66 -32.28 -4.10
N HIS A 151 -3.46 -32.59 -2.82
CA HIS A 151 -3.30 -33.97 -2.35
C HIS A 151 -4.61 -34.77 -2.30
N GLY A 152 -5.75 -34.14 -2.55
CA GLY A 152 -7.05 -34.79 -2.56
C GLY A 152 -7.62 -35.09 -1.18
N GLU A 153 -7.15 -34.39 -0.14
CA GLU A 153 -7.59 -34.56 1.25
C GLU A 153 -9.07 -34.15 1.46
N TYR A 154 -9.63 -33.37 0.53
CA TYR A 154 -11.00 -32.86 0.61
C TYR A 154 -11.93 -33.43 -0.47
N LYS A 155 -11.58 -34.56 -1.11
CA LYS A 155 -12.37 -35.13 -2.23
C LYS A 155 -13.84 -35.42 -1.88
N ASP A 156 -14.10 -35.73 -0.62
CA ASP A 156 -15.44 -36.06 -0.12
C ASP A 156 -16.22 -34.82 0.35
N GLU A 157 -15.57 -33.65 0.45
CA GLU A 157 -16.16 -32.38 0.90
C GLU A 157 -16.92 -31.65 -0.23
N LYS A 158 -17.74 -32.39 -0.98
CA LYS A 158 -18.42 -31.89 -2.20
C LYS A 158 -19.33 -30.70 -1.94
N VAL A 159 -19.98 -30.66 -0.78
CA VAL A 159 -20.87 -29.56 -0.36
C VAL A 159 -20.08 -28.26 -0.21
N PHE A 160 -18.91 -28.33 0.42
CA PHE A 160 -18.04 -27.16 0.63
C PHE A 160 -17.55 -26.57 -0.70
N PHE A 161 -17.02 -27.41 -1.60
CA PHE A 161 -16.58 -26.95 -2.92
C PHE A 161 -17.75 -26.44 -3.77
N GLY A 162 -18.91 -27.09 -3.65
CA GLY A 162 -20.15 -26.67 -4.28
C GLY A 162 -20.60 -25.29 -3.87
N LEU A 163 -20.59 -25.02 -2.56
CA LEU A 163 -20.93 -23.72 -2.00
C LEU A 163 -19.92 -22.65 -2.43
N MET A 164 -18.62 -22.96 -2.39
CA MET A 164 -17.58 -22.05 -2.88
C MET A 164 -17.80 -21.69 -4.36
N ASP A 165 -18.04 -22.67 -5.23
CA ASP A 165 -18.26 -22.45 -6.66
C ASP A 165 -19.52 -21.61 -6.92
N ALA A 166 -20.61 -21.91 -6.21
CA ALA A 166 -21.84 -21.13 -6.25
C ALA A 166 -21.58 -19.68 -5.82
N MET A 167 -20.88 -19.44 -4.71
CA MET A 167 -20.58 -18.10 -4.22
C MET A 167 -19.68 -17.30 -5.18
N VAL A 168 -18.67 -17.93 -5.76
CA VAL A 168 -17.80 -17.30 -6.77
C VAL A 168 -18.61 -16.93 -8.02
N THR A 169 -19.44 -17.85 -8.50
CA THR A 169 -20.31 -17.65 -9.68
C THR A 169 -21.33 -16.53 -9.44
N LEU A 170 -21.94 -16.50 -8.25
CA LEU A 170 -22.88 -15.45 -7.83
C LEU A 170 -22.24 -14.06 -7.95
N LYS A 171 -21.03 -13.89 -7.40
CA LYS A 171 -20.29 -12.62 -7.41
C LYS A 171 -19.74 -12.25 -8.80
N ASP A 172 -19.43 -13.21 -9.66
CA ASP A 172 -19.11 -12.92 -11.07
C ASP A 172 -20.33 -12.37 -11.83
N LYS A 173 -21.48 -13.01 -11.67
CA LYS A 173 -22.73 -12.58 -12.32
C LYS A 173 -23.18 -11.20 -11.87
N GLU A 174 -23.16 -10.93 -10.56
CA GLU A 174 -23.44 -9.59 -10.00
C GLU A 174 -22.55 -8.52 -10.64
N ARG A 175 -21.24 -8.77 -10.73
CA ARG A 175 -20.26 -7.83 -11.30
C ARG A 175 -20.49 -7.56 -12.78
N ARG A 176 -20.97 -8.55 -13.52
CA ARG A 176 -21.29 -8.46 -14.95
C ARG A 176 -22.68 -7.90 -15.20
N GLY A 177 -23.49 -7.70 -14.16
CA GLY A 177 -24.87 -7.23 -14.27
C GLY A 177 -25.81 -8.22 -14.98
N VAL A 178 -25.52 -9.52 -14.95
CA VAL A 178 -26.34 -10.56 -15.60
C VAL A 178 -27.20 -11.30 -14.58
N GLY A 179 -28.40 -11.74 -15.00
CA GLY A 179 -29.33 -12.45 -14.12
C GLY A 179 -28.83 -13.84 -13.68
N MET A 180 -29.47 -14.39 -12.64
CA MET A 180 -29.08 -15.66 -12.01
C MET A 180 -29.50 -16.92 -12.77
N GLN A 181 -29.99 -16.76 -14.00
CA GLN A 181 -30.43 -17.89 -14.82
C GLN A 181 -29.30 -18.90 -15.03
N ASN A 182 -29.65 -20.20 -15.04
CA ASN A 182 -28.71 -21.32 -15.17
C ASN A 182 -27.62 -21.39 -14.09
N MET A 183 -27.86 -20.86 -12.89
CA MET A 183 -26.97 -21.11 -11.76
C MET A 183 -27.13 -22.56 -11.31
N ARG A 184 -26.03 -23.31 -11.30
CA ARG A 184 -26.01 -24.69 -10.81
C ARG A 184 -25.79 -24.66 -9.31
N TRP A 185 -26.78 -25.13 -8.57
CA TRP A 185 -26.66 -25.40 -7.15
C TRP A 185 -26.26 -26.86 -6.95
N VAL A 186 -25.48 -27.14 -5.90
CA VAL A 186 -25.02 -28.49 -5.61
C VAL A 186 -26.16 -29.25 -4.93
N PRO A 187 -26.62 -30.40 -5.49
CA PRO A 187 -27.79 -31.13 -4.98
C PRO A 187 -27.69 -31.48 -3.49
N GLU A 188 -26.48 -31.81 -3.04
CA GLU A 188 -26.17 -32.18 -1.67
C GLU A 188 -26.34 -31.02 -0.66
N TYR A 189 -26.67 -29.80 -1.11
CA TYR A 189 -26.97 -28.67 -0.22
C TYR A 189 -28.30 -28.84 0.52
N ASP A 190 -29.28 -29.50 -0.11
CA ASP A 190 -30.60 -29.74 0.48
C ASP A 190 -30.56 -30.83 1.58
N ASP A 191 -29.49 -31.62 1.65
CA ASP A 191 -29.32 -32.71 2.63
C ASP A 191 -28.70 -32.24 3.96
N VAL A 192 -28.16 -31.01 4.02
CA VAL A 192 -27.42 -30.46 5.18
C VAL A 192 -28.14 -29.27 5.84
N MET A 193 -29.28 -28.82 5.28
CA MET A 193 -30.18 -27.82 5.90
C MET A 193 -31.42 -28.47 6.48
#